data_AF-A0A1Z8Q9I7-F1
#
_entry.id   AF-A0A1Z8Q9I7-F1
#
_cell.length_a   1.000
_cell.length_b   1.000
_cell.length_c   1.000
_cell.angle_alpha   90.00
_cell.angle_beta   90.00
_cell.angle_gamma   90.00
#
_symmetry.space_group_name_H-M   'P 1'
#
loop_
_entity.id
_entity.type
_entity.pdbx_description
1 polymer ?
#
loop_
_entity_poly.entity_id
_entity_poly.type
_entity_poly.pdbx_seq_one_letter_code
_entity_poly.pdbx_strand_id
1 'polypeptide(L)'
;MVRFKTYLEEASGKGLTMFDVDETMFKTKARVHVTKDGKVIKKLTNQEFNKYKLKSGEDFDFGEFTNAKIFNQTSTPIARMINKVKAILKNAVKAGSKVIIVTARPNFDDRELFLDTFRNQGIDIDKIYVERAGNLGKGPAADNKKVIFKKYLDQKIYKRLRLFDDAKDNLKAFLSLQDEYPSVTFEAFLAKANGSVSRYR
;
A
#
# COMPACT_ATOMS: atom_id res chain seq x y z
N MET A 1 9.67 26.19 10.11
CA MET A 1 9.65 24.83 9.51
C MET A 1 9.56 23.83 10.65
N VAL A 2 8.37 23.26 10.91
CA VAL A 2 8.15 22.38 12.07
C VAL A 2 8.78 21.00 11.80
N ARG A 3 9.59 20.49 12.74
CA ARG A 3 10.32 19.22 12.61
C ARG A 3 9.36 18.04 12.75
N PHE A 4 9.59 16.97 11.97
CA PHE A 4 8.80 15.72 12.00
C PHE A 4 8.66 15.08 13.40
N LYS A 5 9.64 15.32 14.30
CA LYS A 5 9.58 14.85 15.70
C LYS A 5 8.46 15.50 16.50
N THR A 6 8.20 16.79 16.30
CA THR A 6 7.16 17.54 17.03
C THR A 6 5.76 16.99 16.72
N TYR A 7 5.52 16.49 15.50
CA TYR A 7 4.25 15.87 15.11
C TYR A 7 4.00 14.50 15.78
N LEU A 8 5.05 13.84 16.29
CA LEU A 8 4.91 12.55 16.97
C LEU A 8 4.44 12.70 18.42
N GLU A 9 4.71 13.83 19.06
CA GLU A 9 4.40 14.10 20.49
C GLU A 9 3.01 14.72 20.71
N GLU A 10 2.46 15.47 19.74
CA GLU A 10 1.24 16.31 19.95
C GLU A 10 -0.12 15.61 19.79
N ALA A 11 -0.18 14.29 19.58
CA ALA A 11 -1.46 13.57 19.59
C ALA A 11 -1.46 12.56 20.74
N SER A 12 -2.06 12.94 21.88
CA SER A 12 -2.44 11.99 22.94
C SER A 12 -3.52 11.03 22.40
N GLY A 13 -3.10 10.06 21.60
CA GLY A 13 -4.00 9.12 20.96
C GLY A 13 -3.28 8.16 20.04
N LYS A 14 -3.78 6.91 19.99
CA LYS A 14 -3.21 5.85 19.17
C LYS A 14 -3.20 6.27 17.70
N GLY A 15 -2.04 6.20 17.05
CA GLY A 15 -1.91 6.44 15.61
C GLY A 15 -1.99 5.14 14.81
N LEU A 16 -2.47 5.23 13.58
CA LEU A 16 -2.32 4.20 12.55
C LEU A 16 -1.49 4.76 11.40
N THR A 17 -0.45 4.05 10.98
CA THR A 17 0.32 4.38 9.77
C THR A 17 0.23 3.24 8.78
N MET A 18 -0.08 3.58 7.54
CA MET A 18 -0.36 2.65 6.46
C MET A 18 0.61 2.92 5.31
N PHE A 19 1.19 1.86 4.77
CA PHE A 19 2.08 1.93 3.61
C PHE A 19 1.51 1.07 2.48
N ASP A 20 1.54 1.61 1.26
CA ASP A 20 1.44 0.81 0.06
C ASP A 20 2.77 0.08 -0.26
N VAL A 21 2.71 -0.92 -1.14
CA VAL A 21 3.86 -1.75 -1.52
C VAL A 21 4.45 -1.34 -2.86
N ASP A 22 3.67 -1.47 -3.93
CA ASP A 22 4.11 -1.31 -5.31
C ASP A 22 4.39 0.16 -5.62
N GLU A 23 5.55 0.48 -6.20
CA GLU A 23 6.05 1.83 -6.46
C GLU A 23 6.18 2.76 -5.23
N THR A 24 5.80 2.28 -4.04
CA THR A 24 5.92 2.98 -2.75
C THR A 24 7.10 2.45 -1.92
N MET A 25 7.06 1.16 -1.55
CA MET A 25 8.14 0.49 -0.82
C MET A 25 9.10 -0.25 -1.76
N PHE A 26 8.58 -0.79 -2.86
CA PHE A 26 9.33 -1.55 -3.84
C PHE A 26 8.95 -1.11 -5.25
N LYS A 27 9.93 -0.97 -6.13
CA LYS A 27 9.69 -0.91 -7.57
C LYS A 27 9.42 -2.33 -8.05
N THR A 28 8.24 -2.59 -8.59
CA THR A 28 7.84 -3.95 -8.97
C THR A 28 7.78 -4.09 -10.49
N LYS A 29 7.98 -5.32 -10.97
CA LYS A 29 8.02 -5.62 -12.41
C LYS A 29 6.88 -6.52 -12.88
N ALA A 30 5.95 -6.85 -11.97
CA ALA A 30 4.79 -7.68 -12.28
C ALA A 30 3.91 -7.01 -13.34
N ARG A 31 3.39 -7.81 -14.27
CA ARG A 31 2.54 -7.36 -15.38
C ARG A 31 1.19 -8.04 -15.36
N VAL A 32 0.16 -7.32 -15.79
CA VAL A 32 -1.17 -7.88 -16.05
C VAL A 32 -1.13 -8.46 -17.45
N HIS A 33 -1.46 -9.73 -17.61
CA HIS A 33 -1.54 -10.35 -18.92
C HIS A 33 -2.94 -10.11 -19.49
N VAL A 34 -3.02 -9.80 -20.77
CA VAL A 34 -4.27 -9.87 -21.53
C VAL A 34 -4.26 -11.18 -22.26
N THR A 35 -5.27 -12.01 -22.01
CA THR A 35 -5.41 -13.33 -22.61
C THR A 35 -6.58 -13.34 -23.59
N LYS A 36 -6.45 -14.09 -24.68
CA LYS A 36 -7.53 -14.40 -25.61
C LYS A 36 -7.38 -15.84 -26.06
N ASP A 37 -8.46 -16.61 -26.00
CA ASP A 37 -8.48 -18.03 -26.34
C ASP A 37 -7.39 -18.85 -25.62
N GLY A 38 -7.18 -18.54 -24.33
CA GLY A 38 -6.17 -19.20 -23.48
C GLY A 38 -4.71 -18.79 -23.74
N LYS A 39 -4.45 -17.83 -24.64
CA LYS A 39 -3.10 -17.36 -24.97
C LYS A 39 -2.88 -15.93 -24.49
N VAL A 40 -1.71 -15.66 -23.93
CA VAL A 40 -1.28 -14.29 -23.60
C VAL A 40 -1.01 -13.53 -24.90
N ILE A 41 -1.81 -12.49 -25.17
CA ILE A 41 -1.68 -11.64 -26.36
C ILE A 41 -1.01 -10.30 -26.05
N LYS A 42 -1.01 -9.87 -24.78
CA LYS A 42 -0.34 -8.65 -24.33
C LYS A 42 0.07 -8.75 -22.86
N LYS A 43 1.13 -8.04 -22.47
CA LYS A 43 1.50 -7.83 -21.06
C LYS A 43 1.50 -6.33 -20.77
N LEU A 44 0.76 -5.92 -19.75
CA LEU A 44 0.53 -4.54 -19.35
C LEU A 44 1.24 -4.27 -18.04
N THR A 45 1.94 -3.15 -17.95
CA THR A 45 2.30 -2.52 -16.67
C THR A 45 1.05 -2.01 -15.95
N ASN A 46 1.14 -1.67 -14.66
CA ASN A 46 0.02 -1.06 -13.92
C ASN A 46 -0.54 0.20 -14.61
N GLN A 47 0.34 1.03 -15.17
CA GLN A 47 -0.07 2.26 -15.87
C GLN A 47 -0.81 1.97 -17.17
N GLU A 48 -0.39 0.94 -17.90
CA GLU A 48 -1.06 0.51 -19.13
C GLU A 48 -2.39 -0.18 -18.83
N PHE A 49 -2.44 -1.02 -17.79
CA PHE A 49 -3.64 -1.69 -17.30
C PHE A 49 -4.76 -0.70 -16.99
N ASN A 50 -4.46 0.36 -16.23
CA ASN A 50 -5.46 1.38 -15.87
C ASN A 50 -6.08 2.11 -17.07
N LYS A 51 -5.44 2.07 -18.24
CA LYS A 51 -5.94 2.68 -19.49
C LYS A 51 -6.53 1.65 -20.46
N TYR A 52 -6.28 0.37 -20.24
CA TYR A 52 -6.65 -0.68 -21.16
C TYR A 52 -8.11 -1.08 -20.98
N LYS A 53 -8.86 -1.10 -22.07
CA LYS A 53 -10.21 -1.67 -22.13
C LYS A 53 -10.14 -2.98 -22.87
N LEU A 54 -10.60 -4.06 -22.23
CA LEU A 54 -10.69 -5.37 -22.86
C LEU A 54 -11.50 -5.29 -24.15
N LYS A 55 -11.00 -5.93 -25.20
CA LYS A 55 -11.76 -6.14 -26.43
C LYS A 55 -12.58 -7.43 -26.31
N SER A 56 -13.46 -7.67 -27.29
CA SER A 56 -14.28 -8.87 -27.32
C SER A 56 -13.42 -10.15 -27.29
N GLY A 57 -13.73 -11.03 -26.33
CA GLY A 57 -13.02 -12.28 -26.07
C GLY A 57 -11.67 -12.14 -25.36
N GLU A 58 -11.33 -10.95 -24.85
CA GLU A 58 -10.14 -10.76 -24.02
C GLU A 58 -10.48 -10.82 -22.53
N ASP A 59 -9.56 -11.36 -21.75
CA ASP A 59 -9.61 -11.40 -20.29
C ASP A 59 -8.30 -10.87 -19.68
N PHE A 60 -8.37 -10.47 -18.41
CA PHE A 60 -7.18 -10.15 -17.63
C PHE A 60 -6.73 -11.35 -16.80
N ASP A 61 -5.43 -11.62 -16.84
CA ASP A 61 -4.74 -12.56 -15.97
C ASP A 61 -3.75 -11.79 -15.08
N PHE A 62 -3.94 -11.92 -13.77
CA PHE A 62 -3.15 -11.26 -12.73
C PHE A 62 -2.15 -12.21 -12.05
N GLY A 63 -1.85 -13.38 -12.64
CA GLY A 63 -1.01 -14.41 -12.05
C GLY A 63 0.37 -13.92 -11.59
N GLU A 64 1.00 -12.97 -12.29
CA GLU A 64 2.27 -12.38 -11.84
C GLU A 64 2.14 -11.56 -10.54
N PHE A 65 0.96 -11.03 -10.22
CA PHE A 65 0.70 -10.28 -8.98
C PHE A 65 0.48 -11.18 -7.76
N THR A 66 0.03 -12.42 -7.98
CA THR A 66 -0.07 -13.46 -6.96
C THR A 66 1.25 -14.21 -6.73
N ASN A 67 2.22 -14.09 -7.64
CA ASN A 67 3.44 -14.89 -7.58
C ASN A 67 4.50 -14.27 -6.63
N ALA A 68 4.70 -14.90 -5.48
CA ALA A 68 5.63 -14.44 -4.46
C ALA A 68 7.09 -14.51 -4.93
N LYS A 69 7.44 -15.51 -5.75
CA LYS A 69 8.79 -15.66 -6.30
C LYS A 69 9.15 -14.52 -7.25
N ILE A 70 8.24 -14.15 -8.15
CA ILE A 70 8.42 -12.99 -9.04
C ILE A 70 8.58 -11.73 -8.19
N PHE A 71 7.74 -11.54 -7.17
CA PHE A 71 7.87 -10.39 -6.28
C PHE A 71 9.22 -10.37 -5.57
N ASN A 72 9.63 -11.46 -4.93
CA ASN A 72 10.88 -11.58 -4.19
C ASN A 72 12.12 -11.35 -5.07
N GLN A 73 12.15 -11.93 -6.26
CA GLN A 73 13.33 -11.93 -7.12
C GLN A 73 13.47 -10.66 -7.96
N THR A 74 12.35 -10.02 -8.32
CA THR A 74 12.37 -8.92 -9.30
C THR A 74 12.10 -7.54 -8.70
N SER A 75 11.54 -7.48 -7.48
CA SER A 75 11.21 -6.21 -6.83
C SER A 75 12.46 -5.55 -6.26
N THR A 76 12.65 -4.27 -6.57
CA THR A 76 13.79 -3.50 -6.09
C THR A 76 13.36 -2.59 -4.94
N PRO A 77 13.97 -2.68 -3.75
CA PRO A 77 13.58 -1.87 -2.59
C PRO A 77 13.85 -0.38 -2.85
N ILE A 78 12.90 0.47 -2.44
CA ILE A 78 13.08 1.92 -2.44
C ILE A 78 13.70 2.29 -1.09
N ALA A 79 15.04 2.30 -1.03
CA ALA A 79 15.82 2.41 0.22
C ALA A 79 15.36 3.52 1.18
N ARG A 80 15.01 4.70 0.66
CA ARG A 80 14.50 5.81 1.48
C ARG A 80 13.16 5.48 2.15
N MET A 81 12.26 4.77 1.45
CA MET A 81 10.98 4.34 2.02
C MET A 81 11.19 3.19 3.01
N ILE A 82 12.02 2.20 2.68
CA ILE A 82 12.37 1.10 3.60
C ILE A 82 12.88 1.65 4.94
N ASN A 83 13.84 2.58 4.90
CA ASN A 83 14.38 3.20 6.11
C ASN A 83 13.31 4.00 6.89
N LYS A 84 12.39 4.65 6.18
CA LYS A 84 11.26 5.37 6.78
C LYS A 84 10.29 4.41 7.48
N VAL A 85 9.95 3.28 6.85
CA VAL A 85 9.09 2.23 7.43
C VAL A 85 9.73 1.68 8.71
N LYS A 86 11.02 1.34 8.68
CA LYS A 86 11.77 0.85 9.85
C LYS A 86 11.75 1.85 11.01
N ALA A 87 12.01 3.12 10.72
CA ALA A 87 11.98 4.18 11.74
C ALA A 87 10.58 4.40 12.31
N ILE A 88 9.55 4.42 11.46
CA ILE A 88 8.15 4.59 11.87
C ILE A 88 7.69 3.39 12.70
N LEU A 89 7.98 2.16 12.28
CA LEU A 89 7.62 0.94 13.02
C LEU A 89 8.21 0.97 14.43
N LYS A 90 9.52 1.24 14.55
CA LYS A 90 10.21 1.33 15.85
C LYS A 90 9.56 2.35 16.78
N ASN A 91 9.18 3.52 16.27
CA ASN A 91 8.57 4.58 17.08
C ASN A 91 7.09 4.29 17.39
N ALA A 92 6.35 3.73 16.43
CA ALA A 92 4.94 3.39 16.60
C ALA A 92 4.76 2.34 17.69
N VAL A 93 5.57 1.27 17.66
CA VAL A 93 5.55 0.21 18.69
C VAL A 93 5.80 0.80 20.08
N LYS A 94 6.80 1.67 20.23
CA LYS A 94 7.09 2.35 21.51
C LYS A 94 5.93 3.20 22.03
N ALA A 95 5.18 3.83 21.13
CA ALA A 95 4.06 4.71 21.45
C ALA A 95 2.70 3.99 21.48
N GLY A 96 2.66 2.65 21.39
CA GLY A 96 1.41 1.87 21.32
C GLY A 96 0.59 2.08 20.05
N SER A 97 1.17 2.72 19.02
CA SER A 97 0.56 2.97 17.71
C SER A 97 0.75 1.77 16.77
N LYS A 98 -0.09 1.67 15.74
CA LYS A 98 -0.10 0.55 14.79
C LYS A 98 0.51 0.94 13.44
N VAL A 99 1.24 0.01 12.84
CA VAL A 99 1.68 0.08 11.44
C VAL A 99 1.08 -1.10 10.68
N ILE A 100 0.54 -0.83 9.50
CA ILE A 100 0.04 -1.86 8.58
C ILE A 100 0.54 -1.58 7.16
N ILE A 101 0.49 -2.60 6.32
CA ILE A 101 0.61 -2.46 4.88
C ILE A 101 -0.78 -2.63 4.27
N VAL A 102 -1.09 -1.83 3.25
CA VAL A 102 -2.34 -1.93 2.48
C VAL A 102 -1.99 -1.99 1.00
N THR A 103 -1.97 -3.20 0.44
CA THR A 103 -1.63 -3.44 -0.97
C THR A 103 -2.88 -3.73 -1.80
N ALA A 104 -2.86 -3.31 -3.06
CA ALA A 104 -3.87 -3.71 -4.05
C ALA A 104 -3.69 -5.16 -4.53
N ARG A 105 -2.57 -5.81 -4.21
CA ARG A 105 -2.34 -7.21 -4.56
C ARG A 105 -3.31 -8.13 -3.79
N PRO A 106 -3.80 -9.22 -4.43
CA PRO A 106 -4.51 -10.28 -3.75
C PRO A 106 -3.56 -11.13 -2.87
N ASN A 107 -4.05 -12.26 -2.36
CA ASN A 107 -3.19 -13.24 -1.70
C ASN A 107 -2.07 -13.73 -2.64
N PHE A 108 -0.87 -13.83 -2.08
CA PHE A 108 0.25 -14.47 -2.76
C PHE A 108 0.14 -15.99 -2.66
N ASP A 109 0.70 -16.70 -3.64
CA ASP A 109 0.81 -18.16 -3.68
C ASP A 109 1.70 -18.73 -2.57
N ASP A 110 2.72 -17.98 -2.16
CA ASP A 110 3.59 -18.30 -1.01
C ASP A 110 3.69 -17.09 -0.06
N ARG A 111 3.06 -17.24 1.11
CA ARG A 111 3.04 -16.20 2.15
C ARG A 111 4.43 -15.94 2.73
N GLU A 112 5.20 -16.98 3.06
CA GLU A 112 6.47 -16.78 3.76
C GLU A 112 7.51 -16.19 2.83
N LEU A 113 7.56 -16.63 1.57
CA LEU A 113 8.46 -16.02 0.58
C LEU A 113 8.14 -14.54 0.33
N PHE A 114 6.86 -14.18 0.34
CA PHE A 114 6.45 -12.79 0.29
C PHE A 114 6.95 -12.01 1.52
N LEU A 115 6.73 -12.52 2.73
CA LEU A 115 7.19 -11.86 3.97
C LEU A 115 8.71 -11.76 4.05
N ASP A 116 9.44 -12.79 3.60
CA ASP A 116 10.91 -12.80 3.54
C ASP A 116 11.48 -11.68 2.69
N THR A 117 10.74 -11.25 1.66
CA THR A 117 11.13 -10.08 0.86
C THR A 117 11.29 -8.82 1.72
N PHE A 118 10.45 -8.66 2.75
CA PHE A 118 10.55 -7.55 3.71
C PHE A 118 11.60 -7.81 4.78
N ARG A 119 11.69 -9.05 5.30
CA ARG A 119 12.70 -9.44 6.29
C ARG A 119 14.12 -9.23 5.76
N ASN A 120 14.37 -9.55 4.48
CA ASN A 120 15.64 -9.32 3.78
C ASN A 120 16.03 -7.83 3.69
N GLN A 121 15.09 -6.91 3.86
CA GLN A 121 15.35 -5.45 3.94
C GLN A 121 15.49 -4.94 5.39
N GLY A 122 15.45 -5.86 6.36
CA GLY A 122 15.48 -5.57 7.79
C GLY A 122 14.20 -4.90 8.30
N ILE A 123 13.06 -5.15 7.65
CA ILE A 123 11.75 -4.78 8.18
C ILE A 123 11.26 -5.94 9.05
N ASP A 124 10.92 -5.64 10.29
CA ASP A 124 10.26 -6.56 11.21
C ASP A 124 8.78 -6.70 10.81
N ILE A 125 8.56 -7.40 9.69
CA ILE A 125 7.26 -7.53 9.03
C ILE A 125 6.27 -8.32 9.90
N ASP A 126 6.75 -9.16 10.82
CA ASP A 126 5.92 -9.94 11.73
C ASP A 126 5.17 -9.04 12.73
N LYS A 127 5.61 -7.79 12.91
CA LYS A 127 4.88 -6.74 13.66
C LYS A 127 3.93 -5.91 12.79
N ILE A 128 3.85 -6.17 11.50
CA ILE A 128 3.05 -5.42 10.53
C ILE A 128 2.04 -6.36 9.89
N TYR A 129 0.75 -6.07 10.08
CA TYR A 129 -0.28 -6.80 9.34
C TYR A 129 -0.37 -6.29 7.89
N VAL A 130 -0.52 -7.22 6.94
CA VAL A 130 -0.65 -6.91 5.50
C VAL A 130 -2.12 -7.09 5.09
N GLU A 131 -2.80 -5.98 4.84
CA GLU A 131 -4.14 -5.95 4.25
C GLU A 131 -4.03 -6.04 2.72
N ARG A 132 -4.81 -6.95 2.14
CA ARG A 132 -4.81 -7.27 0.70
C ARG A 132 -6.13 -6.84 0.09
N ALA A 133 -6.19 -5.58 -0.35
CA ALA A 133 -7.37 -4.98 -0.96
C ALA A 133 -7.78 -5.69 -2.26
N GLY A 134 -6.84 -6.37 -2.94
CA GLY A 134 -7.13 -7.17 -4.14
C GLY A 134 -8.08 -8.33 -3.92
N ASN A 135 -8.32 -8.75 -2.67
CA ASN A 135 -9.28 -9.81 -2.34
C ASN A 135 -10.74 -9.31 -2.22
N LEU A 136 -10.97 -7.99 -2.19
CA LEU A 136 -12.29 -7.41 -1.90
C LEU A 136 -13.18 -7.24 -3.13
N GLY A 137 -12.66 -7.42 -4.35
CA GLY A 137 -13.43 -7.37 -5.58
C GLY A 137 -12.63 -6.85 -6.78
N LYS A 138 -13.27 -6.84 -7.96
CA LYS A 138 -12.68 -6.37 -9.24
C LYS A 138 -12.74 -4.85 -9.46
N GLY A 139 -13.15 -4.09 -8.44
CA GLY A 139 -13.24 -2.63 -8.51
C GLY A 139 -11.86 -1.94 -8.50
N PRO A 140 -11.82 -0.61 -8.69
CA PRO A 140 -10.60 0.17 -8.57
C PRO A 140 -9.89 -0.06 -7.23
N ALA A 141 -8.56 -0.08 -7.25
CA ALA A 141 -7.75 -0.27 -6.05
C ALA A 141 -8.10 0.73 -4.93
N ALA A 142 -8.37 1.99 -5.29
CA ALA A 142 -8.74 3.04 -4.35
C ALA A 142 -10.03 2.72 -3.57
N ASP A 143 -11.03 2.16 -4.23
CA ASP A 143 -12.31 1.80 -3.61
C ASP A 143 -12.13 0.61 -2.64
N ASN A 144 -11.40 -0.42 -3.07
CA ASN A 144 -11.09 -1.57 -2.22
C ASN A 144 -10.24 -1.15 -1.00
N LYS A 145 -9.25 -0.26 -1.18
CA LYS A 145 -8.48 0.29 -0.05
C LYS A 145 -9.33 1.15 0.87
N LYS A 146 -10.29 1.91 0.34
CA LYS A 146 -11.23 2.71 1.15
C LYS A 146 -12.00 1.83 2.13
N VAL A 147 -12.45 0.63 1.71
CA VAL A 147 -13.09 -0.36 2.60
C VAL A 147 -12.15 -0.77 3.75
N ILE A 148 -10.88 -1.04 3.46
CA ILE A 148 -9.88 -1.35 4.49
C ILE A 148 -9.67 -0.16 5.43
N PHE A 149 -9.58 1.07 4.93
CA PHE A 149 -9.40 2.24 5.79
C PHE A 149 -10.57 2.40 6.76
N LYS A 150 -11.82 2.23 6.29
CA LYS A 150 -13.03 2.27 7.14
C LYS A 150 -13.00 1.19 8.22
N LYS A 151 -12.61 -0.05 7.89
CA LYS A 151 -12.43 -1.15 8.88
C LYS A 151 -11.56 -0.75 10.07
N TYR A 152 -10.52 0.07 9.88
CA TYR A 152 -9.69 0.56 10.98
C TYR A 152 -10.27 1.79 11.68
N LEU A 153 -10.86 2.72 10.94
CA LEU A 153 -11.51 3.91 11.49
C LEU A 153 -12.70 3.55 12.38
N ASP A 154 -13.50 2.55 11.98
CA ASP A 154 -14.70 2.09 12.69
C ASP A 154 -14.38 1.45 14.05
N GLN A 155 -13.12 1.12 14.32
CA GLN A 155 -12.67 0.71 15.66
C GLN A 155 -12.70 1.87 16.66
N LYS A 156 -12.72 3.13 16.18
CA LYS A 156 -12.79 4.36 17.00
C LYS A 156 -11.67 4.54 18.03
N ILE A 157 -10.59 3.76 17.92
CA ILE A 157 -9.43 3.84 18.81
C ILE A 157 -8.31 4.76 18.28
N TYR A 158 -8.35 5.13 17.01
CA TYR A 158 -7.29 5.92 16.38
C TYR A 158 -7.65 7.41 16.37
N LYS A 159 -6.71 8.26 16.77
CA LYS A 159 -6.85 9.73 16.67
C LYS A 159 -6.18 10.31 15.43
N ARG A 160 -5.29 9.54 14.79
CA ARG A 160 -4.55 9.94 13.60
C ARG A 160 -4.33 8.76 12.68
N LEU A 161 -4.63 8.93 11.40
CA LEU A 161 -4.23 8.04 10.32
C LEU A 161 -3.23 8.73 9.40
N ARG A 162 -2.21 7.98 8.98
CA ARG A 162 -1.24 8.40 7.97
C ARG A 162 -1.17 7.39 6.85
N LEU A 163 -1.20 7.85 5.61
CA LEU A 163 -1.06 7.01 4.42
C LEU A 163 0.15 7.45 3.60
N PHE A 164 1.00 6.49 3.25
CA PHE A 164 2.08 6.62 2.27
C PHE A 164 1.74 5.76 1.06
N ASP A 165 1.52 6.40 -0.08
CA ASP A 165 1.09 5.75 -1.33
C ASP A 165 1.59 6.60 -2.51
N ASP A 166 1.97 5.98 -3.62
CA ASP A 166 2.39 6.67 -4.84
C ASP A 166 1.18 7.09 -5.71
N ALA A 167 0.05 6.41 -5.55
CA ALA A 167 -1.15 6.67 -6.33
C ALA A 167 -2.01 7.76 -5.71
N LYS A 168 -2.16 8.88 -6.44
CA LYS A 168 -3.00 10.01 -6.01
C LYS A 168 -4.46 9.64 -5.77
N ASP A 169 -5.01 8.68 -6.51
CA ASP A 169 -6.39 8.22 -6.33
C ASP A 169 -6.59 7.53 -4.97
N ASN A 170 -5.61 6.74 -4.51
CA ASN A 170 -5.63 6.14 -3.17
C ASN A 170 -5.57 7.22 -2.09
N LEU A 171 -4.71 8.23 -2.27
CA LEU A 171 -4.61 9.36 -1.35
C LEU A 171 -5.90 10.19 -1.31
N LYS A 172 -6.53 10.45 -2.46
CA LYS A 172 -7.80 11.15 -2.56
C LYS A 172 -8.93 10.36 -1.88
N ALA A 173 -9.01 9.06 -2.13
CA ALA A 173 -9.99 8.19 -1.46
C ALA A 173 -9.80 8.20 0.06
N PHE A 174 -8.55 8.16 0.53
CA PHE A 174 -8.22 8.27 1.96
C PHE A 174 -8.63 9.62 2.55
N LEU A 175 -8.31 10.74 1.90
CA LEU A 175 -8.69 12.07 2.40
C LEU A 175 -10.21 12.31 2.35
N SER A 176 -10.93 11.69 1.40
CA SER A 176 -12.40 11.80 1.33
C SER A 176 -13.12 11.25 2.57
N LEU A 177 -12.44 10.44 3.39
CA LEU A 177 -12.98 9.91 4.64
C LEU A 177 -12.96 10.95 5.77
N GLN A 178 -12.28 12.09 5.62
CA GLN A 178 -12.24 13.12 6.67
C GLN A 178 -13.64 13.62 7.04
N ASP A 179 -14.52 13.76 6.05
CA ASP A 179 -15.89 14.23 6.25
C ASP A 179 -16.72 13.25 7.08
N GLU A 180 -16.46 11.94 6.93
CA GLU A 180 -17.12 10.87 7.68
C GLU A 180 -16.52 10.68 9.09
N TYR A 181 -15.25 11.04 9.29
CA TYR A 181 -14.52 10.85 10.56
C TYR A 181 -13.84 12.14 11.05
N PRO A 182 -14.61 13.21 11.36
CA PRO A 182 -14.06 14.54 11.67
C PRO A 182 -13.22 14.60 12.95
N SER A 183 -13.33 13.59 13.82
CA SER A 183 -12.55 13.49 15.07
C SER A 183 -11.16 12.87 14.88
N VAL A 184 -10.81 12.47 13.66
CA VAL A 184 -9.55 11.80 13.32
C VAL A 184 -8.74 12.72 12.41
N THR A 185 -7.45 12.87 12.71
CA THR A 185 -6.53 13.60 11.83
C THR A 185 -6.05 12.69 10.70
N PHE A 186 -6.13 13.15 9.46
CA PHE A 186 -5.66 12.42 8.29
C PHE A 186 -4.42 13.09 7.70
N GLU A 187 -3.38 12.30 7.42
CA GLU A 187 -2.19 12.76 6.71
C GLU A 187 -1.90 11.86 5.51
N ALA A 188 -2.04 12.42 4.31
CA ALA A 188 -1.64 11.78 3.08
C ALA A 188 -0.23 12.22 2.68
N PHE A 189 0.61 11.25 2.32
CA PHE A 189 1.97 11.48 1.84
C PHE A 189 2.15 10.79 0.49
N LEU A 190 2.30 11.61 -0.55
CA LEU A 190 2.61 11.12 -1.89
C LEU A 190 4.07 10.64 -1.91
N ALA A 191 4.25 9.34 -2.13
CA ALA A 191 5.55 8.74 -2.35
C ALA A 191 6.00 8.99 -3.80
N LYS A 192 7.23 9.50 -3.97
CA LYS A 192 7.85 9.66 -5.29
C LYS A 192 8.74 8.46 -5.59
N ALA A 193 9.04 8.22 -6.86
CA ALA A 193 9.86 7.08 -7.33
C ALA A 193 11.27 6.96 -6.70
N ASN A 194 11.80 8.03 -6.08
CA ASN A 194 13.06 8.02 -5.34
C ASN A 194 12.89 7.80 -3.82
N GLY A 195 11.66 7.54 -3.36
CA GLY A 195 11.29 7.37 -1.95
C GLY A 195 11.21 8.65 -1.12
N SER A 196 11.38 9.83 -1.74
CA SER A 196 10.99 11.09 -1.08
C SER A 196 9.47 11.20 -1.01
N VAL A 197 8.98 11.95 -0.01
CA VAL A 197 7.55 12.10 0.23
C VAL A 197 7.18 13.58 0.29
N SER A 198 6.01 13.92 -0.23
CA SER A 198 5.40 15.25 -0.08
C SER A 198 4.01 15.11 0.48
N ARG A 199 3.60 16.06 1.34
CA ARG A 199 2.23 16.07 1.87
C ARG A 199 1.26 16.29 0.71
N TYR A 200 0.27 15.41 0.60
CA TYR A 200 -0.83 15.51 -0.34
C TYR A 200 -2.01 16.14 0.40
N ARG A 201 -2.67 17.11 -0.23
CA ARG A 201 -3.77 17.89 0.33
C ARG A 201 -4.87 17.97 -0.72
#